data_AF-A0A3P8L6F7-F1
#
_entry.id   AF-A0A3P8L6F7-F1
#
_cell.length_a   1.000
_cell.length_b   1.000
_cell.length_c   1.000
_cell.angle_alpha   90.00
_cell.angle_beta   90.00
_cell.angle_gamma   90.00
#
_symmetry.space_group_name_H-M   'P 1'
#
loop_
_entity.id
_entity.type
_entity.pdbx_description
1 polymer ?
#
loop_
_entity_poly.entity_id
_entity_poly.type
_entity_poly.pdbx_seq_one_letter_code
_entity_poly.pdbx_strand_id
1 'polypeptide(L)'
;MKRLNCTYEAKKDLTYPWLLKHPKIKIGLAKFKTREEALEWYMLLKYETAVWYQNDKKIFEGQLTCDYEDGQWNYYIKTAGFDGGGTYEGNCRQININPSTFQHDYYGAKERLKNLDFVLISDPATYFPPELEIAKKKKQSDIVDVEAIRSQFQEQINILLAQIHENNAEADKELELLKQELAKKDMNFNEMARKMELLKRNYKPLEGVSYVNYVTLGFDDYVGGVALYTEKIKNIIETTPKQKVSQADYDAIKKNYANFNKQLLEVEENPNFSHAELVKRMHTELDATFESLLALLSIDSELEDTPANRAYFLNKETKQKQSISWANSYVLVDLYHVGFVPYSEYEYAIPYLATRSKFSVTVINESDATKTITIQSAERDAVDTSLNHEEPKEVEMVMGEVEDVIEEQSQPEVVVEEQSQPEAVQETIVEEKPTLEQEPQVTFEDQLFVQEVEPVANEQLFIQDIKEEKNGVSDFVLIDHKEAKKPETSDFAVRVVEEKPIQIIDNKDKKVDENFFTGLRGDEPVALESSETADKLPAKKRNTAGFYFLILLLVLILAGLLTLDILAIIQLAGGPIFFNFGG
;
A
#
# COMPACT_ATOMS: atom_id res chain seq x y z
N MET A 1 20.01 72.97 3.17
CA MET A 1 19.73 71.89 2.19
C MET A 1 19.81 72.47 0.78
N LYS A 2 20.44 71.77 -0.16
CA LYS A 2 20.50 72.19 -1.57
C LYS A 2 19.15 71.94 -2.26
N ARG A 3 18.95 72.54 -3.44
CA ARG A 3 17.76 72.35 -4.25
C ARG A 3 18.13 71.99 -5.68
N LEU A 4 17.48 70.98 -6.24
CA LEU A 4 17.63 70.60 -7.64
C LEU A 4 16.29 70.31 -8.28
N ASN A 5 16.27 70.44 -9.60
CA ASN A 5 15.24 69.86 -10.44
C ASN A 5 15.90 68.83 -11.38
N CYS A 6 15.28 67.66 -11.49
CA CYS A 6 15.55 66.68 -12.55
C CYS A 6 14.48 66.85 -13.64
N THR A 7 14.86 67.51 -14.73
CA THR A 7 13.93 67.90 -15.81
C THR A 7 14.15 67.10 -17.08
N TYR A 8 13.07 66.78 -17.78
CA TYR A 8 13.13 66.04 -19.05
C TYR A 8 13.21 67.02 -20.25
N GLU A 9 14.40 67.10 -20.87
CA GLU A 9 14.75 68.04 -21.94
C GLU A 9 15.13 67.34 -23.27
N ALA A 10 14.43 66.25 -23.63
CA ALA A 10 14.69 65.48 -24.87
C ALA A 10 14.75 66.26 -26.19
N LYS A 11 14.17 67.48 -26.24
CA LYS A 11 14.26 68.37 -27.42
C LYS A 11 15.65 68.99 -27.61
N LYS A 12 16.42 69.18 -26.54
CA LYS A 12 17.76 69.78 -26.59
C LYS A 12 18.85 68.75 -26.79
N ASP A 13 18.65 67.55 -26.25
CA ASP A 13 19.60 66.46 -26.26
C ASP A 13 18.82 65.15 -26.23
N LEU A 14 18.82 64.43 -27.36
CA LEU A 14 18.11 63.15 -27.48
C LEU A 14 18.89 62.01 -26.79
N THR A 15 20.22 62.14 -26.70
CA THR A 15 21.09 61.11 -26.11
C THR A 15 21.06 61.19 -24.60
N TYR A 16 21.06 62.40 -24.03
CA TYR A 16 21.00 62.64 -22.59
C TYR A 16 19.83 63.54 -22.22
N PRO A 17 18.59 63.02 -22.28
CA PRO A 17 17.40 63.84 -22.14
C PRO A 17 17.12 64.29 -20.70
N TRP A 18 17.73 63.69 -19.68
CA TRP A 18 17.51 64.05 -18.28
C TRP A 18 18.55 65.04 -17.79
N LEU A 19 18.13 66.23 -17.37
CA LEU A 19 19.01 67.30 -16.90
C LEU A 19 18.81 67.56 -15.41
N LEU A 20 19.87 67.40 -14.63
CA LEU A 20 19.94 67.91 -13.26
C LEU A 20 20.38 69.37 -13.27
N LYS A 21 19.60 70.26 -12.65
CA LYS A 21 19.97 71.67 -12.52
C LYS A 21 19.31 72.33 -11.32
N HIS A 22 19.93 73.39 -10.80
CA HIS A 22 19.29 74.26 -9.84
C HIS A 22 18.24 75.14 -10.55
N PRO A 23 17.04 75.37 -9.99
CA PRO A 23 15.96 76.12 -10.66
C PRO A 23 16.31 77.56 -11.03
N LYS A 24 17.23 78.19 -10.29
CA LYS A 24 17.67 79.58 -10.51
C LYS A 24 19.00 79.71 -11.28
N ILE A 25 19.75 78.62 -11.49
CA ILE A 25 21.04 78.66 -12.21
C ILE A 25 20.78 78.26 -13.66
N LYS A 26 21.25 79.08 -14.61
CA LYS A 26 21.02 78.83 -16.05
C LYS A 26 21.76 77.60 -16.57
N ILE A 27 22.95 77.34 -16.01
CA ILE A 27 23.82 76.23 -16.38
C ILE A 27 23.36 74.96 -15.63
N GLY A 28 23.35 73.82 -16.32
CA GLY A 28 23.02 72.53 -15.71
C GLY A 28 24.17 71.95 -14.90
N LEU A 29 23.87 71.02 -14.00
CA LEU A 29 24.86 70.26 -13.24
C LEU A 29 25.42 69.10 -14.09
N ALA A 30 24.52 68.24 -14.57
CA ALA A 30 24.87 67.06 -15.36
C ALA A 30 23.65 66.58 -16.18
N LYS A 31 23.90 65.79 -17.24
CA LYS A 31 22.88 65.15 -18.07
C LYS A 31 23.02 63.63 -18.10
N PHE A 32 21.91 62.92 -18.13
CA PHE A 32 21.81 61.46 -18.02
C PHE A 32 20.85 60.85 -19.06
N LYS A 33 20.96 59.53 -19.28
CA LYS A 33 20.08 58.79 -20.20
C LYS A 33 18.74 58.46 -19.56
N THR A 34 18.74 58.12 -18.27
CA THR A 34 17.52 57.84 -17.52
C THR A 34 17.38 58.74 -16.29
N ARG A 35 16.15 58.87 -15.79
CA ARG A 35 15.86 59.56 -14.53
C ARG A 35 16.49 58.85 -13.33
N GLU A 36 16.40 57.52 -13.33
CA GLU A 36 16.95 56.66 -12.28
C GLU A 36 18.45 56.91 -12.11
N GLU A 37 19.22 56.82 -13.20
CA GLU A 37 20.66 57.12 -13.20
C GLU A 37 20.97 58.52 -12.65
N ALA A 38 20.18 59.53 -13.03
CA ALA A 38 20.38 60.90 -12.57
C ALA A 38 20.20 61.02 -11.05
N LEU A 39 19.13 60.43 -10.51
CA LEU A 39 18.82 60.50 -9.09
C LEU A 39 19.79 59.64 -8.27
N GLU A 40 20.06 58.40 -8.67
CA GLU A 40 21.01 57.52 -8.00
C GLU A 40 22.42 58.11 -7.97
N TRP A 41 22.92 58.62 -9.10
CA TRP A 41 24.22 59.29 -9.17
C TRP A 41 24.30 60.46 -8.21
N TYR A 42 23.24 61.26 -8.12
CA TYR A 42 23.21 62.40 -7.21
C TYR A 42 23.14 61.96 -5.74
N MET A 43 22.42 60.88 -5.42
CA MET A 43 22.38 60.30 -4.06
C MET A 43 23.77 59.82 -3.59
N LEU A 44 24.63 59.34 -4.50
CA LEU A 44 26.00 58.94 -4.17
C LEU A 44 26.89 60.09 -3.70
N LEU A 45 26.56 61.34 -4.08
CA LEU A 45 27.33 62.53 -3.68
C LEU A 45 27.14 62.91 -2.21
N LYS A 46 26.11 62.36 -1.53
CA LYS A 46 25.85 62.59 -0.10
C LYS A 46 25.73 64.09 0.24
N TYR A 47 24.87 64.78 -0.51
CA TYR A 47 24.43 66.14 -0.19
C TYR A 47 23.01 66.13 0.35
N GLU A 48 22.77 66.88 1.42
CA GLU A 48 21.42 67.15 1.89
C GLU A 48 20.70 68.00 0.83
N THR A 49 19.72 67.43 0.14
CA THR A 49 19.11 68.05 -1.04
C THR A 49 17.64 67.69 -1.20
N ALA A 50 16.83 68.65 -1.65
CA ALA A 50 15.51 68.41 -2.20
C ALA A 50 15.57 68.44 -3.74
N VAL A 51 15.24 67.33 -4.38
CA VAL A 51 15.23 67.16 -5.84
C VAL A 51 13.78 67.00 -6.32
N TRP A 52 13.29 67.97 -7.10
CA TRP A 52 11.98 67.85 -7.78
C TRP A 52 12.19 67.18 -9.13
N TYR A 53 11.50 66.08 -9.40
CA TYR A 53 11.73 65.31 -10.62
C TYR A 53 10.48 65.23 -11.50
N GLN A 54 10.70 65.25 -12.81
CA GLN A 54 9.66 65.12 -13.83
C GLN A 54 9.54 63.68 -14.32
N ASN A 55 8.41 63.35 -14.95
CA ASN A 55 8.26 62.19 -15.82
C ASN A 55 8.67 62.51 -17.27
N ASP A 56 8.62 61.50 -18.13
CA ASP A 56 8.85 61.58 -19.57
C ASP A 56 7.88 62.54 -20.31
N LYS A 57 6.73 62.85 -19.70
CA LYS A 57 5.76 63.83 -20.17
C LYS A 57 6.06 65.27 -19.71
N LYS A 58 7.19 65.50 -19.02
CA LYS A 58 7.60 66.79 -18.43
C LYS A 58 6.67 67.32 -17.34
N ILE A 59 5.89 66.43 -16.73
CA ILE A 59 5.05 66.75 -15.57
C ILE A 59 5.85 66.39 -14.33
N PHE A 60 5.82 67.23 -13.30
CA PHE A 60 6.46 66.88 -12.03
C PHE A 60 5.73 65.69 -11.40
N GLU A 61 6.48 64.62 -11.13
CA GLU A 61 5.95 63.37 -10.60
C GLU A 61 6.19 63.24 -9.10
N GLY A 62 7.22 63.89 -8.57
CA GLY A 62 7.46 63.91 -7.14
C GLY A 62 8.67 64.72 -6.72
N GLN A 63 8.96 64.63 -5.43
CA GLN A 63 10.14 65.18 -4.79
C GLN A 63 10.89 64.07 -4.04
N LEU A 64 12.19 63.96 -4.31
CA LEU A 64 13.16 63.21 -3.51
C LEU A 64 13.81 64.15 -2.51
N THR A 65 13.86 63.77 -1.25
CA THR A 65 14.58 64.49 -0.19
C THR A 65 15.68 63.59 0.35
N CYS A 66 16.93 63.96 0.12
CA CYS A 66 18.11 63.32 0.69
C CYS A 66 18.45 64.04 1.99
N ASP A 67 18.45 63.31 3.10
CA ASP A 67 18.64 63.88 4.42
C ASP A 67 19.68 63.11 5.23
N TYR A 68 20.51 63.82 5.98
CA TYR A 68 21.47 63.21 6.89
C TYR A 68 21.01 63.45 8.32
N GLU A 69 20.59 62.38 9.00
CA GLU A 69 20.03 62.42 10.35
C GLU A 69 20.58 61.22 11.14
N ASP A 70 20.96 61.46 12.39
CA ASP A 70 21.47 60.43 13.31
C ASP A 70 22.61 59.56 12.76
N GLY A 71 23.48 60.18 11.95
CA GLY A 71 24.64 59.51 11.37
C GLY A 71 24.34 58.68 10.11
N GLN A 72 23.08 58.66 9.65
CA GLN A 72 22.63 57.88 8.49
C GLN A 72 22.01 58.77 7.40
N TRP A 73 22.10 58.30 6.15
CA TRP A 73 21.46 58.95 5.01
C TRP A 73 20.08 58.33 4.78
N ASN A 74 19.04 59.15 4.91
CA ASN A 74 17.65 58.79 4.67
C ASN A 74 17.13 59.48 3.41
N TYR A 75 16.32 58.75 2.65
CA TYR A 75 15.83 59.18 1.35
C TYR A 75 14.31 59.08 1.32
N TYR A 76 13.66 60.24 1.23
CA TYR A 76 12.22 60.33 1.30
C TYR A 76 11.63 60.73 -0.04
N ILE A 77 10.62 59.99 -0.48
CA ILE A 77 9.84 60.30 -1.68
C ILE A 77 8.50 60.89 -1.28
N LYS A 78 8.16 62.00 -1.92
CA LYS A 78 6.84 62.62 -1.83
C LYS A 78 6.21 62.72 -3.22
N THR A 79 5.11 62.03 -3.43
CA THR A 79 4.31 62.10 -4.67
C THR A 79 2.99 62.85 -4.47
N ALA A 80 2.50 62.99 -3.24
CA ALA A 80 1.33 63.80 -2.92
C ALA A 80 1.50 65.28 -3.32
N GLY A 81 0.52 65.80 -4.06
CA GLY A 81 0.52 67.19 -4.56
C GLY A 81 1.26 67.38 -5.89
N PHE A 82 1.65 66.30 -6.56
CA PHE A 82 2.26 66.32 -7.89
C PHE A 82 1.36 65.64 -8.93
N ASP A 83 1.25 66.23 -10.12
CA ASP A 83 0.31 65.78 -11.18
C ASP A 83 0.86 64.62 -12.04
N GLY A 84 2.08 64.17 -11.79
CA GLY A 84 2.75 63.17 -12.64
C GLY A 84 2.24 61.74 -12.49
N GLY A 85 1.33 61.47 -11.54
CA GLY A 85 0.66 60.17 -11.36
C GLY A 85 1.52 59.05 -10.77
N GLY A 86 2.70 59.38 -10.24
CA GLY A 86 3.60 58.42 -9.62
C GLY A 86 3.11 57.96 -8.25
N THR A 87 3.19 56.67 -7.96
CA THR A 87 2.95 56.12 -6.62
C THR A 87 4.23 56.20 -5.78
N TYR A 88 4.07 56.30 -4.45
CA TYR A 88 5.20 56.33 -3.52
C TYR A 88 6.10 55.10 -3.70
N GLU A 89 5.50 53.90 -3.68
CA GLU A 89 6.22 52.63 -3.82
C GLU A 89 6.87 52.46 -5.20
N GLY A 90 6.17 52.83 -6.28
CA GLY A 90 6.72 52.74 -7.63
C GLY A 90 7.96 53.62 -7.81
N ASN A 91 7.94 54.82 -7.25
CA ASN A 91 9.09 55.72 -7.27
C ASN A 91 10.22 55.20 -6.37
N CYS A 92 9.94 54.68 -5.17
CA CYS A 92 10.96 54.09 -4.29
C CYS A 92 11.65 52.90 -4.95
N ARG A 93 10.88 51.98 -5.56
CA ARG A 93 11.42 50.84 -6.32
C ARG A 93 12.28 51.28 -7.50
N GLN A 94 11.84 52.30 -8.25
CA GLN A 94 12.59 52.79 -9.41
C GLN A 94 13.99 53.28 -9.04
N ILE A 95 14.17 53.94 -7.90
CA ILE A 95 15.48 54.48 -7.49
C ILE A 95 16.09 53.69 -6.34
N ASN A 96 15.69 52.42 -6.18
CA ASN A 96 16.25 51.47 -5.21
C ASN A 96 16.30 52.00 -3.76
N ILE A 97 15.25 52.70 -3.35
CA ILE A 97 15.00 53.08 -1.95
C ILE A 97 14.05 52.07 -1.34
N ASN A 98 14.39 51.56 -0.16
CA ASN A 98 13.49 50.74 0.62
C ASN A 98 12.36 51.62 1.20
N PRO A 99 11.08 51.35 0.85
CA PRO A 99 9.96 52.20 1.25
C PRO A 99 9.66 52.16 2.76
N SER A 100 10.17 51.16 3.49
CA SER A 100 9.97 51.01 4.94
C SER A 100 11.11 51.61 5.75
N THR A 101 12.35 51.47 5.30
CA THR A 101 13.53 51.96 6.04
C THR A 101 14.05 53.31 5.54
N PHE A 102 13.56 53.79 4.38
CA PHE A 102 14.04 54.99 3.68
C PHE A 102 15.52 54.94 3.30
N GLN A 103 16.14 53.75 3.37
CA GLN A 103 17.54 53.56 3.02
C GLN A 103 17.67 53.21 1.53
N HIS A 104 18.69 53.77 0.91
CA HIS A 104 19.07 53.47 -0.47
C HIS A 104 20.19 52.42 -0.49
N ASP A 105 20.12 51.46 -1.42
CA ASP A 105 21.17 50.47 -1.64
C ASP A 105 22.44 51.13 -2.23
N TYR A 106 23.26 51.70 -1.34
CA TYR A 106 24.46 52.43 -1.71
C TYR A 106 25.49 51.55 -2.43
N TYR A 107 25.66 50.30 -1.99
CA TYR A 107 26.65 49.39 -2.56
C TYR A 107 26.25 48.95 -3.95
N GLY A 108 25.00 48.53 -4.14
CA GLY A 108 24.48 48.16 -5.45
C GLY A 108 24.51 49.33 -6.43
N ALA A 109 24.10 50.53 -5.99
CA ALA A 109 24.15 51.73 -6.83
C ALA A 109 25.58 52.12 -7.23
N LYS A 110 26.56 52.03 -6.31
CA LYS A 110 27.96 52.32 -6.63
C LYS A 110 28.52 51.39 -7.69
N GLU A 111 28.19 50.10 -7.66
CA GLU A 111 28.59 49.14 -8.69
C GLU A 111 27.88 49.42 -10.03
N ARG A 112 26.56 49.63 -10.01
CA ARG A 112 25.78 49.96 -11.23
C ARG A 112 26.30 51.22 -11.93
N LEU A 113 26.68 52.23 -11.16
CA LEU A 113 27.07 53.55 -11.69
C LEU A 113 28.57 53.70 -11.95
N LYS A 114 29.39 52.66 -11.74
CA LYS A 114 30.85 52.72 -11.91
C LYS A 114 31.29 53.12 -13.33
N ASN A 115 30.54 52.68 -14.33
CA ASN A 115 30.78 52.98 -15.75
C ASN A 115 29.62 53.79 -16.36
N LEU A 116 28.98 54.62 -15.55
CA LEU A 116 27.84 55.42 -15.99
C LEU A 116 28.26 56.35 -17.14
N ASP A 117 27.54 56.28 -18.26
CA ASP A 117 27.73 57.16 -19.40
C ASP A 117 26.85 58.40 -19.23
N PHE A 118 27.46 59.52 -18.80
CA PHE A 118 26.76 60.78 -18.51
C PHE A 118 27.64 61.99 -18.84
N VAL A 119 27.01 63.15 -19.02
CA VAL A 119 27.72 64.40 -19.33
C VAL A 119 27.74 65.31 -18.10
N LEU A 120 28.92 65.47 -17.48
CA LEU A 120 29.14 66.43 -16.41
C LEU A 120 29.31 67.84 -16.99
N ILE A 121 28.47 68.79 -16.58
CA ILE A 121 28.49 70.17 -17.09
C ILE A 121 29.17 71.11 -16.08
N SER A 122 28.96 70.90 -14.79
CA SER A 122 29.53 71.72 -13.72
C SER A 122 29.95 70.85 -12.55
N ASP A 123 31.00 71.27 -11.86
CA ASP A 123 31.52 70.55 -10.69
C ASP A 123 30.51 70.62 -9.52
N PRO A 124 30.04 69.49 -8.97
CA PRO A 124 29.06 69.46 -7.89
C PRO A 124 29.48 70.21 -6.62
N ALA A 125 30.79 70.30 -6.34
CA ALA A 125 31.29 70.98 -5.13
C ALA A 125 31.14 72.50 -5.21
N THR A 126 31.29 73.09 -6.40
CA THR A 126 31.25 74.55 -6.63
C THR A 126 29.94 75.04 -7.23
N TYR A 127 29.07 74.13 -7.69
CA TYR A 127 27.83 74.47 -8.39
C TYR A 127 26.78 75.18 -7.50
N PHE A 128 26.76 74.94 -6.19
CA PHE A 128 25.71 75.45 -5.30
C PHE A 128 26.14 76.69 -4.52
N PRO A 129 25.72 77.91 -4.91
CA PRO A 129 26.01 79.11 -4.15
C PRO A 129 25.28 79.08 -2.79
N PRO A 130 25.94 79.50 -1.69
CA PRO A 130 25.36 79.48 -0.35
C PRO A 130 24.03 80.25 -0.23
N GLU A 131 23.85 81.31 -1.01
CA GLU A 131 22.64 82.16 -0.99
C GLU A 131 21.37 81.46 -1.49
N LEU A 132 21.51 80.33 -2.19
CA LEU A 132 20.39 79.60 -2.79
C LEU A 132 19.98 78.35 -2.01
N GLU A 133 20.57 78.13 -0.84
CA GLU A 133 20.18 77.02 0.03
C GLU A 133 18.78 77.22 0.63
N ILE A 134 18.06 76.12 0.81
CA ILE A 134 16.74 76.09 1.43
C ILE A 134 16.82 75.56 2.86
N ALA A 135 15.93 76.05 3.72
CA ALA A 135 15.78 75.56 5.08
C ALA A 135 15.30 74.10 5.08
N LYS A 136 15.89 73.26 5.93
CA LYS A 136 15.45 71.89 6.18
C LYS A 136 14.08 71.90 6.86
N LYS A 137 13.12 71.12 6.35
CA LYS A 137 11.81 70.96 6.99
C LYS A 137 11.98 70.09 8.23
N LYS A 138 11.32 70.46 9.33
CA LYS A 138 11.47 69.77 10.65
C LYS A 138 10.44 68.66 10.91
N LYS A 139 9.37 68.56 10.12
CA LYS A 139 8.29 67.58 10.32
C LYS A 139 8.36 66.48 9.28
N GLN A 140 8.47 65.23 9.72
CA GLN A 140 8.51 64.04 8.86
C GLN A 140 7.19 63.80 8.11
N SER A 141 6.05 64.21 8.68
CA SER A 141 4.73 64.19 8.01
C SER A 141 4.65 65.09 6.77
N ASP A 142 5.49 66.12 6.68
CA ASP A 142 5.55 66.97 5.49
C ASP A 142 6.38 66.33 4.37
N ILE A 143 7.13 65.29 4.70
CA ILE A 143 8.17 64.63 3.90
C ILE A 143 7.69 63.26 3.39
N VAL A 144 6.89 62.51 4.18
CA VAL A 144 6.37 61.17 3.84
C VAL A 144 4.83 61.18 3.83
N ASP A 145 4.23 60.52 2.84
CA ASP A 145 2.77 60.41 2.70
C ASP A 145 2.20 59.22 3.49
N VAL A 146 2.01 59.43 4.81
CA VAL A 146 1.58 58.39 5.76
C VAL A 146 0.19 57.84 5.45
N GLU A 147 -0.71 58.67 4.90
CA GLU A 147 -2.10 58.28 4.62
C GLU A 147 -2.18 57.32 3.43
N ALA A 148 -1.40 57.58 2.38
CA ALA A 148 -1.30 56.68 1.24
C ALA A 148 -0.77 55.30 1.64
N ILE A 149 0.25 55.26 2.50
CA ILE A 149 0.83 54.01 3.02
C ILE A 149 -0.21 53.24 3.84
N ARG A 150 -0.95 53.92 4.73
CA ARG A 150 -1.98 53.29 5.56
C ARG A 150 -3.11 52.67 4.75
N SER A 151 -3.58 53.38 3.73
CA SER A 151 -4.64 52.89 2.84
C SER A 151 -4.24 51.60 2.13
N GLN A 152 -3.01 51.53 1.62
CA GLN A 152 -2.48 50.34 0.94
C GLN A 152 -2.40 49.11 1.85
N PHE A 153 -1.92 49.28 3.10
CA PHE A 153 -1.87 48.17 4.05
C PHE A 153 -3.26 47.66 4.42
N GLN A 154 -4.25 48.55 4.55
CA GLN A 154 -5.62 48.13 4.86
C GLN A 154 -6.23 47.30 3.73
N GLU A 155 -5.96 47.64 2.47
CA GLU A 155 -6.40 46.86 1.31
C GLU A 155 -5.78 45.45 1.31
N GLN A 156 -4.48 45.34 1.58
CA GLN A 156 -3.81 44.03 1.67
C GLN A 156 -4.36 43.16 2.80
N ILE A 157 -4.61 43.74 3.97
CA ILE A 157 -5.22 43.02 5.11
C ILE A 157 -6.60 42.46 4.73
N ASN A 158 -7.43 43.26 4.05
CA ASN A 158 -8.76 42.82 3.64
C ASN A 158 -8.71 41.67 2.62
N ILE A 159 -7.77 41.72 1.68
CA ILE A 159 -7.55 40.64 0.71
C ILE A 159 -7.15 39.34 1.42
N LEU A 160 -6.22 39.42 2.37
CA LEU A 160 -5.75 38.26 3.14
C LEU A 160 -6.87 37.64 3.98
N LEU A 161 -7.71 38.45 4.63
CA LEU A 161 -8.85 37.96 5.40
C LEU A 161 -9.85 37.21 4.52
N ALA A 162 -10.14 37.73 3.32
CA ALA A 162 -11.03 37.06 2.38
C ALA A 162 -10.48 35.68 1.95
N GLN A 163 -9.18 35.57 1.69
CA GLN A 163 -8.53 34.30 1.35
C GLN A 163 -8.58 33.29 2.49
N ILE A 164 -8.37 33.72 3.73
CA ILE A 164 -8.47 32.83 4.91
C ILE A 164 -9.89 32.27 5.05
N HIS A 165 -10.91 33.11 4.87
CA HIS A 165 -12.30 32.67 4.95
C HIS A 165 -12.67 31.66 3.84
N GLU A 166 -12.18 31.87 2.61
CA GLU A 166 -12.40 30.94 1.50
C GLU A 166 -11.73 29.58 1.74
N ASN A 167 -10.46 29.59 2.18
CA ASN A 167 -9.72 28.36 2.48
C ASN A 167 -10.37 27.55 3.62
N ASN A 168 -10.84 28.22 4.68
CA ASN A 168 -11.52 27.54 5.78
C ASN A 168 -12.83 26.88 5.31
N ALA A 169 -13.60 27.55 4.45
CA ALA A 169 -14.83 26.98 3.92
C ALA A 169 -14.60 25.78 2.98
N GLU A 170 -13.44 25.72 2.32
CA GLU A 170 -13.03 24.55 1.52
C GLU A 170 -12.59 23.39 2.41
N ALA A 171 -11.79 23.66 3.46
CA ALA A 171 -11.36 22.67 4.43
C ALA A 171 -12.55 21.99 5.15
N ASP A 172 -13.57 22.77 5.53
CA ASP A 172 -14.78 22.23 6.18
C ASP A 172 -15.53 21.24 5.27
N LYS A 173 -15.60 21.51 3.96
CA LYS A 173 -16.22 20.59 2.98
C LYS A 173 -15.44 19.30 2.82
N GLU A 174 -14.11 19.39 2.79
CA GLU A 174 -13.24 18.20 2.71
C GLU A 174 -13.40 17.31 3.94
N LEU A 175 -13.49 17.93 5.13
CA LEU A 175 -13.69 17.23 6.39
C LEU A 175 -15.04 16.50 6.42
N GLU A 176 -16.10 17.10 5.89
CA GLU A 176 -17.42 16.45 5.79
C GLU A 176 -17.40 15.25 4.83
N LEU A 177 -16.71 15.36 3.69
CA LEU A 177 -16.53 14.24 2.75
C LEU A 177 -15.76 13.07 3.39
N LEU A 178 -14.67 13.36 4.11
CA LEU A 178 -13.87 12.36 4.81
C LEU A 178 -14.69 11.62 5.87
N LYS A 179 -15.52 12.34 6.64
CA LYS A 179 -16.44 11.73 7.62
C LYS A 179 -17.43 10.75 6.96
N GLN A 180 -17.97 11.12 5.80
CA GLN A 180 -18.88 10.24 5.06
C GLN A 180 -18.17 9.00 4.49
N GLU A 181 -16.92 9.13 4.03
CA GLU A 181 -16.14 7.99 3.55
C GLU A 181 -15.81 7.01 4.69
N LEU A 182 -15.46 7.54 5.86
CA LEU A 182 -15.13 6.74 7.04
C LEU A 182 -16.35 5.92 7.50
N ALA A 183 -17.53 6.54 7.57
CA ALA A 183 -18.77 5.84 7.89
C ALA A 183 -19.12 4.71 6.88
N LYS A 184 -18.81 4.90 5.59
CA LYS A 184 -18.98 3.84 4.57
C LYS A 184 -18.00 2.69 4.78
N LYS A 185 -16.75 2.98 5.15
CA LYS A 185 -15.74 1.95 5.43
C LYS A 185 -16.12 1.12 6.66
N ASP A 186 -16.66 1.73 7.71
CA ASP A 186 -17.12 1.02 8.91
C ASP A 186 -18.27 0.04 8.60
N MET A 187 -19.23 0.44 7.75
CA MET A 187 -20.30 -0.47 7.31
C MET A 187 -19.75 -1.67 6.53
N ASN A 188 -18.78 -1.46 5.64
CA ASN A 188 -18.14 -2.53 4.89
C ASN A 188 -17.35 -3.48 5.80
N PHE A 189 -16.65 -2.96 6.81
CA PHE A 189 -15.90 -3.77 7.77
C PHE A 189 -16.84 -4.69 8.58
N ASN A 190 -17.98 -4.17 9.03
CA ASN A 190 -19.00 -4.96 9.72
C ASN A 190 -19.60 -6.07 8.84
N GLU A 191 -19.83 -5.80 7.56
CA GLU A 191 -20.30 -6.83 6.62
C GLU A 191 -19.24 -7.91 6.39
N MET A 192 -17.97 -7.52 6.27
CA MET A 192 -16.84 -8.45 6.14
C MET A 192 -16.67 -9.31 7.39
N ALA A 193 -16.75 -8.73 8.59
CA ALA A 193 -16.69 -9.45 9.86
C ALA A 193 -17.80 -10.51 9.95
N ARG A 194 -19.03 -10.16 9.55
CA ARG A 194 -20.15 -11.12 9.50
C ARG A 194 -19.92 -12.25 8.51
N LYS A 195 -19.39 -11.96 7.31
CA LYS A 195 -19.02 -12.99 6.33
C LYS A 195 -17.93 -13.91 6.88
N MET A 196 -16.94 -13.35 7.56
CA MET A 196 -15.85 -14.10 8.17
C MET A 196 -16.34 -15.01 9.31
N GLU A 197 -17.28 -14.54 10.12
CA GLU A 197 -17.91 -15.37 11.16
C GLU A 197 -18.74 -16.52 10.57
N LEU A 198 -19.50 -16.25 9.50
CA LEU A 198 -20.23 -17.28 8.77
C LEU A 198 -19.30 -18.32 8.13
N LEU A 199 -18.15 -17.90 7.60
CA LEU A 199 -17.13 -18.81 7.10
C LEU A 199 -16.53 -19.65 8.23
N LYS A 200 -16.19 -19.04 9.37
CA LYS A 200 -15.67 -19.77 10.54
C LYS A 200 -16.64 -20.81 11.06
N ARG A 201 -17.95 -20.54 11.10
CA ARG A 201 -18.97 -21.51 11.54
C ARG A 201 -19.16 -22.67 10.56
N ASN A 202 -18.95 -22.45 9.26
CA ASN A 202 -19.19 -23.45 8.23
C ASN A 202 -17.91 -24.22 7.81
N TYR A 203 -16.74 -23.81 8.26
CA TYR A 203 -15.49 -24.48 7.90
C TYR A 203 -15.25 -25.66 8.84
N LYS A 204 -15.15 -26.87 8.28
CA LYS A 204 -14.68 -28.02 9.05
C LYS A 204 -13.21 -27.80 9.38
N PRO A 205 -12.79 -27.91 10.65
CA PRO A 205 -11.38 -27.77 10.99
C PRO A 205 -10.60 -28.83 10.21
N LEU A 206 -9.55 -28.38 9.53
CA LEU A 206 -8.57 -29.27 8.96
C LEU A 206 -7.63 -29.69 10.09
N GLU A 207 -7.46 -30.99 10.26
CA GLU A 207 -6.64 -31.57 11.31
C GLU A 207 -5.42 -32.27 10.71
N GLY A 208 -4.34 -32.37 11.49
CA GLY A 208 -3.07 -32.97 11.05
C GLY A 208 -3.23 -34.45 10.73
N VAL A 209 -2.67 -34.86 9.59
CA VAL A 209 -2.73 -36.25 9.13
C VAL A 209 -1.44 -36.99 9.45
N SER A 210 -1.54 -38.21 9.94
CA SER A 210 -0.38 -39.09 10.19
C SER A 210 -0.44 -40.33 9.31
N TYR A 211 0.72 -40.83 8.87
CA TYR A 211 0.79 -42.03 8.05
C TYR A 211 0.79 -43.29 8.90
N VAL A 212 0.01 -44.28 8.49
CA VAL A 212 -0.04 -45.60 9.13
C VAL A 212 -0.07 -46.68 8.04
N ASN A 213 0.61 -47.81 8.25
CA ASN A 213 0.50 -48.95 7.35
C ASN A 213 -0.75 -49.75 7.70
N TYR A 214 -1.52 -50.17 6.70
CA TYR A 214 -2.81 -50.85 6.88
C TYR A 214 -2.74 -52.10 7.77
N VAL A 215 -1.64 -52.89 7.73
CA VAL A 215 -1.43 -54.04 8.65
C VAL A 215 -1.31 -53.67 10.14
N THR A 216 -1.08 -52.40 10.47
CA THR A 216 -0.91 -51.94 11.86
C THR A 216 -2.18 -51.38 12.48
N LEU A 217 -3.28 -51.32 11.72
CA LEU A 217 -4.57 -50.86 12.22
C LEU A 217 -5.14 -51.81 13.28
N GLY A 218 -5.89 -51.22 14.22
CA GLY A 218 -6.72 -51.98 15.16
C GLY A 218 -7.89 -52.66 14.45
N PHE A 219 -8.51 -53.64 15.12
CA PHE A 219 -9.60 -54.45 14.55
C PHE A 219 -10.74 -53.60 13.94
N ASP A 220 -11.26 -52.62 14.69
CA ASP A 220 -12.39 -51.80 14.24
C ASP A 220 -12.01 -50.92 13.04
N ASP A 221 -10.81 -50.32 13.09
CA ASP A 221 -10.27 -49.48 12.02
C ASP A 221 -9.98 -50.30 10.76
N TYR A 222 -9.64 -51.57 10.91
CA TYR A 222 -9.36 -52.47 9.80
C TYR A 222 -10.61 -52.72 8.97
N VAL A 223 -11.71 -53.13 9.63
CA VAL A 223 -13.00 -53.36 8.97
C VAL A 223 -13.55 -52.05 8.41
N GLY A 224 -13.41 -50.96 9.16
CA GLY A 224 -13.70 -49.60 8.69
C GLY A 224 -12.92 -49.24 7.42
N GLY A 225 -11.64 -49.55 7.38
CA GLY A 225 -10.74 -49.30 6.26
C GLY A 225 -11.16 -50.06 5.00
N VAL A 226 -11.55 -51.34 5.09
CA VAL A 226 -12.10 -52.08 3.93
C VAL A 226 -13.37 -51.41 3.43
N ALA A 227 -14.31 -51.08 4.33
CA ALA A 227 -15.58 -50.47 3.96
C ALA A 227 -15.40 -49.11 3.27
N LEU A 228 -14.57 -48.25 3.86
CA LEU A 228 -14.23 -46.93 3.33
C LEU A 228 -13.52 -47.04 1.99
N TYR A 229 -12.62 -48.01 1.84
CA TYR A 229 -11.91 -48.21 0.59
C TYR A 229 -12.88 -48.67 -0.52
N THR A 230 -13.77 -49.62 -0.25
CA THR A 230 -14.83 -50.04 -1.20
C THR A 230 -15.69 -48.86 -1.63
N GLU A 231 -16.15 -48.03 -0.69
CA GLU A 231 -16.95 -46.85 -1.00
C GLU A 231 -16.16 -45.79 -1.79
N LYS A 232 -14.87 -45.63 -1.47
CA LYS A 232 -13.95 -44.78 -2.23
C LYS A 232 -13.83 -45.25 -3.68
N ILE A 233 -13.66 -46.54 -3.93
CA ILE A 233 -13.60 -47.10 -5.30
C ILE A 233 -14.94 -46.90 -6.03
N LYS A 234 -16.08 -47.12 -5.38
CA LYS A 234 -17.41 -46.83 -5.97
C LYS A 234 -17.53 -45.36 -6.39
N ASN A 235 -17.12 -44.44 -5.54
CA ASN A 235 -17.12 -43.01 -5.86
C ASN A 235 -16.19 -42.64 -7.02
N ILE A 236 -15.02 -43.29 -7.12
CA ILE A 236 -14.14 -43.16 -8.28
C ILE A 236 -14.87 -43.63 -9.54
N ILE A 237 -15.47 -44.83 -9.53
CA ILE A 237 -16.21 -45.40 -10.68
C ILE A 237 -17.31 -44.45 -11.17
N GLU A 238 -18.13 -43.94 -10.25
CA GLU A 238 -19.26 -43.06 -10.60
C GLU A 238 -18.84 -41.74 -11.29
N THR A 239 -17.60 -41.30 -11.07
CA THR A 239 -17.08 -40.02 -11.58
C THR A 239 -15.97 -40.18 -12.62
N THR A 240 -15.65 -41.42 -12.98
CA THR A 240 -14.62 -41.75 -13.96
C THR A 240 -15.26 -42.01 -15.31
N PRO A 241 -15.01 -41.19 -16.34
CA PRO A 241 -15.39 -41.54 -17.70
C PRO A 241 -14.49 -42.68 -18.22
N LYS A 242 -14.97 -43.40 -19.24
CA LYS A 242 -14.11 -44.33 -19.99
C LYS A 242 -12.93 -43.56 -20.58
N GLN A 243 -11.70 -44.01 -20.30
CA GLN A 243 -10.48 -43.29 -20.70
C GLN A 243 -9.38 -44.26 -21.18
N LYS A 244 -8.52 -43.75 -22.08
CA LYS A 244 -7.29 -44.41 -22.48
C LYS A 244 -6.16 -43.97 -21.55
N VAL A 245 -5.36 -44.91 -21.08
CA VAL A 245 -4.30 -44.65 -20.09
C VAL A 245 -3.00 -45.33 -20.49
N SER A 246 -1.87 -44.79 -20.01
CA SER A 246 -0.57 -45.44 -20.17
C SER A 246 -0.53 -46.81 -19.47
N GLN A 247 0.25 -47.74 -20.02
CA GLN A 247 0.47 -49.05 -19.40
C GLN A 247 0.98 -48.92 -17.96
N ALA A 248 1.93 -48.00 -17.72
CA ALA A 248 2.54 -47.82 -16.40
C ALA A 248 1.54 -47.32 -15.33
N ASP A 249 0.64 -46.40 -15.66
CA ASP A 249 -0.37 -45.92 -14.70
C ASP A 249 -1.43 -47.01 -14.43
N TYR A 250 -1.82 -47.76 -15.46
CA TYR A 250 -2.70 -48.92 -15.28
C TYR A 250 -2.08 -49.98 -14.37
N ASP A 251 -0.79 -50.29 -14.56
CA ASP A 251 -0.05 -51.22 -13.72
C ASP A 251 0.13 -50.68 -12.29
N ALA A 252 0.31 -49.37 -12.12
CA ALA A 252 0.36 -48.75 -10.79
C ALA A 252 -0.98 -48.87 -10.05
N ILE A 253 -2.11 -48.65 -10.73
CA ILE A 253 -3.45 -48.85 -10.16
C ILE A 253 -3.62 -50.30 -9.71
N LYS A 254 -3.24 -51.28 -10.56
CA LYS A 254 -3.28 -52.70 -10.20
C LYS A 254 -2.34 -53.06 -9.05
N LYS A 255 -1.11 -52.53 -9.06
CA LYS A 255 -0.12 -52.75 -7.99
C LYS A 255 -0.66 -52.25 -6.65
N ASN A 256 -1.27 -51.07 -6.60
CA ASN A 256 -1.85 -50.53 -5.36
C ASN A 256 -2.97 -51.42 -4.81
N TYR A 257 -3.83 -51.94 -5.70
CA TYR A 257 -4.86 -52.90 -5.29
C TYR A 257 -4.29 -54.24 -4.84
N ALA A 258 -3.31 -54.78 -5.57
CA ALA A 258 -2.65 -56.03 -5.20
C ALA A 258 -1.94 -55.92 -3.83
N ASN A 259 -1.35 -54.76 -3.53
CA ASN A 259 -0.77 -54.47 -2.22
C ASN A 259 -1.84 -54.49 -1.12
N PHE A 260 -3.00 -53.88 -1.35
CA PHE A 260 -4.13 -53.94 -0.42
C PHE A 260 -4.63 -55.39 -0.23
N ASN A 261 -4.89 -56.10 -1.33
CA ASN A 261 -5.38 -57.48 -1.34
C ASN A 261 -4.41 -58.41 -0.58
N LYS A 262 -3.10 -58.29 -0.79
CA LYS A 262 -2.11 -59.05 -0.03
C LYS A 262 -2.29 -58.88 1.48
N GLN A 263 -2.42 -57.65 1.95
CA GLN A 263 -2.64 -57.37 3.38
C GLN A 263 -4.02 -57.85 3.85
N LEU A 264 -5.01 -57.89 2.96
CA LEU A 264 -6.35 -58.39 3.24
C LEU A 264 -6.36 -59.91 3.48
N LEU A 265 -5.69 -60.66 2.62
CA LEU A 265 -5.54 -62.11 2.72
C LEU A 265 -4.79 -62.51 4.01
N GLU A 266 -3.74 -61.78 4.40
CA GLU A 266 -3.00 -62.04 5.65
C GLU A 266 -3.91 -61.96 6.88
N VAL A 267 -4.92 -61.08 6.87
CA VAL A 267 -5.88 -60.96 7.97
C VAL A 267 -7.00 -61.99 7.88
N GLU A 268 -7.48 -62.32 6.68
CA GLU A 268 -8.46 -63.39 6.48
C GLU A 268 -7.95 -64.76 6.92
N GLU A 269 -6.65 -65.01 6.75
CA GLU A 269 -5.99 -66.24 7.15
C GLU A 269 -5.69 -66.30 8.67
N ASN A 270 -5.83 -65.19 9.40
CA ASN A 270 -5.53 -65.13 10.82
C ASN A 270 -6.65 -65.82 11.65
N PRO A 271 -6.37 -66.98 12.28
CA PRO A 271 -7.39 -67.74 13.02
C PRO A 271 -7.90 -67.01 14.28
N ASN A 272 -7.18 -65.99 14.74
CA ASN A 272 -7.57 -65.17 15.90
C ASN A 272 -8.51 -64.02 15.52
N PHE A 273 -8.81 -63.85 14.24
CA PHE A 273 -9.67 -62.77 13.77
C PHE A 273 -11.14 -63.20 13.80
N SER A 274 -11.88 -62.76 14.83
CA SER A 274 -13.25 -63.20 15.11
C SER A 274 -14.29 -62.89 14.03
N HIS A 275 -13.95 -62.06 13.05
CA HIS A 275 -14.84 -61.60 11.98
C HIS A 275 -14.31 -61.91 10.57
N ALA A 276 -13.48 -62.94 10.42
CA ALA A 276 -12.85 -63.29 9.14
C ALA A 276 -13.86 -63.50 8.00
N GLU A 277 -15.01 -64.12 8.31
CA GLU A 277 -16.07 -64.34 7.32
C GLU A 277 -16.68 -63.03 6.80
N LEU A 278 -16.84 -62.03 7.66
CA LEU A 278 -17.34 -60.71 7.27
C LEU A 278 -16.35 -60.02 6.33
N VAL A 279 -15.07 -59.97 6.73
CA VAL A 279 -14.00 -59.36 5.92
C VAL A 279 -13.91 -60.03 4.56
N LYS A 280 -13.98 -61.36 4.50
CA LYS A 280 -13.97 -62.12 3.24
C LYS A 280 -15.09 -61.74 2.27
N ARG A 281 -16.27 -61.40 2.78
CA ARG A 281 -17.39 -60.93 1.95
C ARG A 281 -17.17 -59.52 1.46
N MET A 282 -16.70 -58.62 2.33
CA MET A 282 -16.34 -57.26 1.94
C MET A 282 -15.21 -57.25 0.92
N HIS A 283 -14.27 -58.17 1.03
CA HIS A 283 -13.22 -58.42 0.05
C HIS A 283 -13.82 -58.83 -1.29
N THR A 284 -14.73 -59.81 -1.30
CA THR A 284 -15.40 -60.25 -2.55
C THR A 284 -16.16 -59.10 -3.23
N GLU A 285 -16.83 -58.25 -2.44
CA GLU A 285 -17.50 -57.05 -2.95
C GLU A 285 -16.49 -56.04 -3.54
N LEU A 286 -15.37 -55.84 -2.84
CA LEU A 286 -14.30 -54.95 -3.29
C LEU A 286 -13.66 -55.46 -4.57
N ASP A 287 -13.37 -56.75 -4.71
CA ASP A 287 -12.86 -57.38 -5.94
C ASP A 287 -13.77 -57.04 -7.13
N ALA A 288 -15.08 -57.31 -6.98
CA ALA A 288 -16.05 -57.04 -8.04
C ALA A 288 -16.14 -55.54 -8.37
N THR A 289 -16.03 -54.69 -7.35
CA THR A 289 -16.01 -53.23 -7.51
C THR A 289 -14.75 -52.78 -8.24
N PHE A 290 -13.58 -53.30 -7.88
CA PHE A 290 -12.31 -52.94 -8.50
C PHE A 290 -12.21 -53.41 -9.95
N GLU A 291 -12.73 -54.61 -10.28
CA GLU A 291 -12.86 -55.05 -11.67
C GLU A 291 -13.75 -54.12 -12.50
N SER A 292 -14.80 -53.57 -11.87
CA SER A 292 -15.66 -52.57 -12.51
C SER A 292 -14.92 -51.25 -12.77
N LEU A 293 -13.99 -50.85 -11.89
CA LEU A 293 -13.08 -49.71 -12.12
C LEU A 293 -12.14 -50.00 -13.29
N LEU A 294 -11.50 -51.17 -13.31
CA LEU A 294 -10.58 -51.54 -14.39
C LEU A 294 -11.28 -51.59 -15.76
N ALA A 295 -12.56 -51.98 -15.81
CA ALA A 295 -13.35 -51.98 -17.04
C ALA A 295 -13.61 -50.58 -17.63
N LEU A 296 -13.40 -49.51 -16.87
CA LEU A 296 -13.45 -48.12 -17.36
C LEU A 296 -12.14 -47.66 -18.00
N LEU A 297 -11.05 -48.40 -17.80
CA LEU A 297 -9.71 -48.03 -18.25
C LEU A 297 -9.29 -48.92 -19.42
N SER A 298 -8.92 -48.28 -20.52
CA SER A 298 -8.38 -48.96 -21.70
C SER A 298 -6.89 -48.66 -21.82
N ILE A 299 -6.08 -49.72 -21.88
CA ILE A 299 -4.62 -49.61 -22.02
C ILE A 299 -4.28 -49.16 -23.43
N ASP A 300 -3.40 -48.17 -23.55
CA ASP A 300 -2.79 -47.78 -24.80
C ASP A 300 -1.26 -47.84 -24.65
N SER A 301 -0.63 -48.85 -25.24
CA SER A 301 0.81 -49.12 -25.09
C SER A 301 1.70 -48.08 -25.77
N GLU A 302 1.13 -47.22 -26.62
CA GLU A 302 1.86 -46.14 -27.28
C GLU A 302 1.92 -44.87 -26.42
N LEU A 303 1.12 -44.77 -25.36
CA LEU A 303 1.11 -43.62 -24.46
C LEU A 303 2.24 -43.69 -23.43
N GLU A 304 3.11 -42.68 -23.44
CA GLU A 304 4.10 -42.47 -22.38
C GLU A 304 3.42 -42.13 -21.04
N ASP A 305 4.04 -42.51 -19.92
CA ASP A 305 3.56 -42.15 -18.58
C ASP A 305 3.80 -40.67 -18.28
N THR A 306 2.87 -39.84 -18.74
CA THR A 306 2.84 -38.40 -18.48
C THR A 306 1.54 -38.05 -17.75
N PRO A 307 1.48 -36.94 -17.00
CA PRO A 307 0.25 -36.49 -16.35
C PRO A 307 -0.95 -36.32 -17.29
N ALA A 308 -0.74 -36.13 -18.60
CA ALA A 308 -1.84 -36.05 -19.57
C ALA A 308 -2.45 -37.42 -19.92
N ASN A 309 -1.69 -38.50 -19.74
CA ASN A 309 -2.03 -39.87 -20.13
C ASN A 309 -2.38 -40.77 -18.93
N ARG A 310 -2.46 -40.22 -17.72
CA ARG A 310 -2.88 -40.93 -16.51
C ARG A 310 -4.39 -40.95 -16.36
N ALA A 311 -4.89 -41.90 -15.59
CA ALA A 311 -6.29 -42.01 -15.26
C ALA A 311 -6.70 -40.96 -14.22
N TYR A 312 -7.76 -40.19 -14.49
CA TYR A 312 -8.33 -39.22 -13.55
C TYR A 312 -9.82 -39.47 -13.29
N PHE A 313 -10.26 -39.10 -12.08
CA PHE A 313 -11.67 -39.00 -11.70
C PHE A 313 -11.99 -37.61 -11.15
N LEU A 314 -13.27 -37.21 -11.17
CA LEU A 314 -13.70 -35.94 -10.58
C LEU A 314 -14.12 -36.15 -9.12
N ASN A 315 -13.29 -35.72 -8.17
CA ASN A 315 -13.63 -35.81 -6.76
C ASN A 315 -14.87 -34.94 -6.46
N LYS A 316 -15.95 -35.56 -5.96
CA LYS A 316 -17.23 -34.88 -5.73
C LYS A 316 -17.15 -33.79 -4.66
N GLU A 317 -16.26 -33.93 -3.70
CA GLU A 317 -16.11 -33.00 -2.57
C GLU A 317 -15.25 -31.79 -2.97
N THR A 318 -14.06 -32.05 -3.51
CA THR A 318 -13.11 -30.99 -3.86
C THR A 318 -13.37 -30.38 -5.24
N LYS A 319 -14.19 -31.02 -6.07
CA LYS A 319 -14.44 -30.67 -7.48
C LYS A 319 -13.16 -30.64 -8.33
N GLN A 320 -12.10 -31.30 -7.88
CA GLN A 320 -10.82 -31.38 -8.58
C GLN A 320 -10.66 -32.72 -9.27
N LYS A 321 -9.93 -32.73 -10.39
CA LYS A 321 -9.49 -33.96 -11.04
C LYS A 321 -8.35 -34.58 -10.22
N GLN A 322 -8.52 -35.80 -9.77
CA GLN A 322 -7.52 -36.53 -8.99
C GLN A 322 -7.08 -37.78 -9.74
N SER A 323 -5.79 -38.12 -9.63
CA SER A 323 -5.23 -39.33 -10.25
C SER A 323 -5.80 -40.57 -9.54
N ILE A 324 -6.24 -41.55 -10.32
CA ILE A 324 -6.80 -42.80 -9.79
C ILE A 324 -5.69 -43.59 -9.09
N SER A 325 -4.47 -43.67 -9.64
CA SER A 325 -3.35 -44.37 -8.99
C SER A 325 -3.03 -43.78 -7.62
N TRP A 326 -3.02 -42.45 -7.47
CA TRP A 326 -2.87 -41.79 -6.17
C TRP A 326 -4.06 -42.04 -5.22
N ALA A 327 -5.29 -41.93 -5.70
CA ALA A 327 -6.45 -42.16 -4.84
C ALA A 327 -6.58 -43.63 -4.42
N ASN A 328 -6.11 -44.56 -5.25
CA ASN A 328 -6.14 -46.00 -5.01
C ASN A 328 -5.00 -46.51 -4.13
N SER A 329 -4.06 -45.66 -3.69
CA SER A 329 -2.91 -46.11 -2.89
C SER A 329 -3.11 -46.06 -1.38
N TYR A 330 -4.24 -45.50 -0.92
CA TYR A 330 -4.53 -45.32 0.50
C TYR A 330 -6.03 -45.23 0.80
N VAL A 331 -6.38 -45.34 2.08
CA VAL A 331 -7.69 -45.01 2.64
C VAL A 331 -7.50 -44.07 3.85
N LEU A 332 -8.39 -43.08 4.02
CA LEU A 332 -8.34 -42.15 5.15
C LEU A 332 -9.25 -42.68 6.27
N VAL A 333 -8.65 -43.16 7.35
CA VAL A 333 -9.37 -43.68 8.53
C VAL A 333 -9.14 -42.71 9.68
N ASP A 334 -10.17 -41.98 10.10
CA ASP A 334 -10.06 -40.88 11.07
C ASP A 334 -9.11 -39.77 10.58
N LEU A 335 -7.90 -39.66 11.15
CA LEU A 335 -6.81 -38.77 10.72
C LEU A 335 -5.56 -39.54 10.23
N TYR A 336 -5.72 -40.82 9.97
CA TYR A 336 -4.65 -41.67 9.48
C TYR A 336 -4.71 -41.81 7.96
N HIS A 337 -3.66 -41.39 7.28
CA HIS A 337 -3.41 -41.72 5.89
C HIS A 337 -2.92 -43.17 5.84
N VAL A 338 -3.86 -44.09 5.67
CA VAL A 338 -3.55 -45.52 5.75
C VAL A 338 -3.09 -46.03 4.39
N GLY A 339 -1.78 -46.23 4.25
CA GLY A 339 -1.18 -46.77 3.04
C GLY A 339 -1.12 -48.31 3.04
N PHE A 340 -1.07 -48.89 1.84
CA PHE A 340 -1.04 -50.35 1.64
C PHE A 340 0.39 -50.93 1.51
N VAL A 341 1.39 -50.13 1.87
CA VAL A 341 2.81 -50.48 1.91
C VAL A 341 3.44 -49.80 3.13
N PRO A 342 4.66 -50.18 3.54
CA PRO A 342 5.41 -49.41 4.54
C PRO A 342 5.68 -47.97 4.07
N TYR A 343 5.82 -47.04 5.02
CA TYR A 343 6.09 -45.62 4.72
C TYR A 343 7.30 -45.41 3.80
N SER A 344 8.36 -46.19 3.99
CA SER A 344 9.58 -46.15 3.17
C SER A 344 9.37 -46.55 1.70
N GLU A 345 8.29 -47.27 1.40
CA GLU A 345 7.92 -47.74 0.06
C GLU A 345 6.76 -46.93 -0.54
N TYR A 346 6.22 -45.95 0.20
CA TYR A 346 5.07 -45.18 -0.23
C TYR A 346 5.49 -44.03 -1.16
N GLU A 347 5.15 -44.15 -2.45
CA GLU A 347 5.63 -43.25 -3.51
C GLU A 347 4.81 -41.95 -3.67
N TYR A 348 3.68 -41.84 -2.96
CA TYR A 348 2.70 -40.78 -3.18
C TYR A 348 2.76 -39.68 -2.13
N ALA A 349 2.38 -38.45 -2.51
CA ALA A 349 2.27 -37.34 -1.57
C ALA A 349 1.14 -37.59 -0.55
N ILE A 350 1.44 -37.31 0.72
CA ILE A 350 0.50 -37.40 1.84
C ILE A 350 0.02 -35.98 2.16
N PRO A 351 -1.30 -35.72 2.13
CA PRO A 351 -1.85 -34.43 2.57
C PRO A 351 -1.49 -34.19 4.04
N TYR A 352 -1.00 -32.99 4.36
CA TYR A 352 -0.66 -32.60 5.74
C TYR A 352 -1.90 -32.30 6.59
N LEU A 353 -3.02 -31.99 5.93
CA LEU A 353 -4.29 -31.61 6.54
C LEU A 353 -5.44 -32.36 5.86
N ALA A 354 -6.34 -32.91 6.66
CA ALA A 354 -7.58 -33.51 6.18
C ALA A 354 -8.76 -33.15 7.08
N THR A 355 -9.97 -33.33 6.53
CA THR A 355 -11.17 -33.38 7.33
C THR A 355 -11.28 -34.78 7.94
N ARG A 356 -11.47 -34.85 9.26
CA ARG A 356 -11.64 -36.12 9.98
C ARG A 356 -12.77 -36.96 9.36
N SER A 357 -12.46 -38.20 8.96
CA SER A 357 -13.46 -39.13 8.43
C SER A 357 -14.14 -39.89 9.59
N LYS A 358 -15.38 -39.54 9.91
CA LYS A 358 -16.23 -40.34 10.81
C LYS A 358 -16.98 -41.38 10.01
N PHE A 359 -16.84 -42.64 10.36
CA PHE A 359 -17.54 -43.74 9.71
C PHE A 359 -18.28 -44.62 10.72
N SER A 360 -19.44 -45.09 10.29
CA SER A 360 -20.21 -46.13 10.97
C SER A 360 -20.54 -47.20 9.95
N VAL A 361 -19.92 -48.37 10.10
CA VAL A 361 -20.18 -49.54 9.27
C VAL A 361 -21.17 -50.40 10.02
N THR A 362 -22.40 -50.50 9.52
CA THR A 362 -23.39 -51.44 10.05
C THR A 362 -23.49 -52.63 9.12
N VAL A 363 -23.13 -53.79 9.67
CA VAL A 363 -23.23 -55.08 8.99
C VAL A 363 -24.49 -55.78 9.49
N ILE A 364 -25.41 -56.04 8.57
CA ILE A 364 -26.65 -56.77 8.85
C ILE A 364 -26.44 -58.22 8.41
N ASN A 365 -26.54 -59.17 9.33
CA ASN A 365 -26.50 -60.58 8.98
C ASN A 365 -27.90 -61.02 8.49
N GLU A 366 -28.10 -61.26 7.18
CA GLU A 366 -29.41 -61.69 6.67
C GLU A 366 -29.86 -63.08 7.17
N SER A 367 -28.92 -63.96 7.56
CA SER A 367 -29.23 -65.26 8.20
C SER A 367 -29.98 -65.09 9.52
N ASP A 368 -29.75 -63.96 10.19
CA ASP A 368 -30.30 -63.60 11.47
C ASP A 368 -30.39 -62.07 11.53
N ALA A 369 -31.42 -61.51 10.89
CA ALA A 369 -31.63 -60.06 10.77
C ALA A 369 -31.69 -59.31 12.12
N THR A 370 -31.70 -60.04 13.24
CA THR A 370 -31.63 -59.48 14.59
C THR A 370 -30.19 -59.24 15.09
N LYS A 371 -29.18 -59.79 14.40
CA LYS A 371 -27.76 -59.57 14.70
C LYS A 371 -27.14 -58.54 13.75
N THR A 372 -27.10 -57.30 14.20
CA THR A 372 -26.34 -56.23 13.55
C THR A 372 -25.03 -56.00 14.30
N ILE A 373 -23.91 -55.96 13.56
CA ILE A 373 -22.62 -55.53 14.09
C ILE A 373 -22.41 -54.11 13.58
N THR A 374 -22.39 -53.14 14.49
CA THR A 374 -22.07 -51.75 14.16
C THR A 374 -20.65 -51.46 14.64
N ILE A 375 -19.77 -51.13 13.70
CA ILE A 375 -18.39 -50.73 13.96
C ILE A 375 -18.30 -49.24 13.68
N GLN A 376 -17.95 -48.46 14.69
CA GLN A 376 -17.76 -47.02 14.59
C GLN A 376 -16.27 -46.71 14.74
N SER A 377 -15.80 -45.65 14.09
CA SER A 377 -14.46 -45.12 14.35
C SER A 377 -14.33 -44.86 15.85
N ALA A 378 -13.32 -45.42 16.49
CA ALA A 378 -13.02 -45.10 17.88
C ALA A 378 -12.85 -43.58 17.99
N GLU A 379 -13.62 -42.91 18.86
CA GLU A 379 -13.37 -41.49 19.16
C GLU A 379 -12.01 -41.41 19.86
N ARG A 380 -10.95 -41.25 19.07
CA ARG A 380 -9.63 -40.92 19.59
C ARG A 380 -9.64 -39.42 19.83
N ASP A 381 -9.43 -39.04 21.09
CA ASP A 381 -9.07 -37.68 21.44
C ASP A 381 -7.97 -37.25 20.47
N ALA A 382 -8.21 -36.16 19.74
CA ALA A 382 -7.22 -35.61 18.84
C ALA A 382 -5.91 -35.53 19.62
N VAL A 383 -4.85 -36.20 19.16
CA VAL A 383 -3.54 -36.05 19.75
C VAL A 383 -3.27 -34.56 19.75
N ASP A 384 -3.25 -33.96 20.94
CA ASP A 384 -3.08 -32.54 21.17
C ASP A 384 -1.70 -32.19 20.64
N THR A 385 -1.65 -31.91 19.33
CA THR A 385 -0.46 -31.48 18.63
C THR A 385 -0.38 -29.98 18.85
N SER A 386 -0.45 -29.57 20.12
CA SER A 386 -0.02 -28.27 20.57
C SER A 386 1.49 -28.23 20.33
N LEU A 387 1.89 -27.94 19.09
CA LEU A 387 3.12 -27.23 18.83
C LEU A 387 3.13 -26.10 19.85
N ASN A 388 4.10 -26.11 20.77
CA ASN A 388 4.42 -25.02 21.67
C ASN A 388 4.65 -23.76 20.82
N HIS A 389 3.57 -23.08 20.45
CA HIS A 389 3.60 -21.71 20.05
C HIS A 389 3.57 -20.96 21.38
N GLU A 390 4.75 -20.61 21.88
CA GLU A 390 4.85 -19.59 22.91
C GLU A 390 4.14 -18.37 22.36
N GLU A 391 2.92 -18.11 22.86
CA GLU A 391 2.26 -16.83 22.62
C GLU A 391 3.25 -15.74 23.05
N PRO A 392 3.53 -14.75 22.18
CA PRO A 392 4.35 -13.62 22.59
C PRO A 392 3.66 -12.97 23.78
N LYS A 393 4.31 -13.00 24.95
CA LYS A 393 3.87 -12.28 26.14
C LYS A 393 3.48 -10.87 25.73
N GLU A 394 2.20 -10.55 25.86
CA GLU A 394 1.72 -9.18 25.81
C GLU A 394 2.54 -8.37 26.81
N VAL A 395 3.35 -7.45 26.29
CA VAL A 395 3.99 -6.44 27.11
C VAL A 395 2.86 -5.53 27.57
N GLU A 396 2.48 -5.71 28.83
CA GLU A 396 1.58 -4.85 29.58
C GLU A 396 2.17 -3.43 29.54
N MET A 397 1.68 -2.59 28.63
CA MET A 397 1.97 -1.15 28.67
C MET A 397 1.22 -0.59 29.88
N VAL A 398 1.99 -0.37 30.95
CA VAL A 398 1.59 0.41 32.12
C VAL A 398 1.22 1.82 31.63
N MET A 399 -0.07 2.07 31.44
CA MET A 399 -0.60 3.41 31.34
C MET A 399 -0.41 4.08 32.70
N GLY A 400 0.50 5.05 32.77
CA GLY A 400 0.57 5.97 33.89
C GLY A 400 -0.73 6.76 33.98
N GLU A 401 -1.42 6.60 35.12
CA GLU A 401 -2.47 7.51 35.55
C GLU A 401 -1.89 8.93 35.64
N VAL A 402 -2.38 9.82 34.78
CA VAL A 402 -2.29 11.26 34.99
C VAL A 402 -3.56 11.65 35.74
N GLU A 403 -3.41 11.89 37.04
CA GLU A 403 -4.44 12.52 37.87
C GLU A 403 -4.69 13.95 37.35
N ASP A 404 -5.82 14.14 36.67
CA ASP A 404 -6.39 15.46 36.42
C ASP A 404 -6.95 16.01 37.74
N VAL A 405 -6.19 16.90 38.37
CA VAL A 405 -6.67 17.79 39.44
C VAL A 405 -7.50 18.89 38.78
N ILE A 406 -8.82 18.68 38.70
CA ILE A 406 -9.79 19.73 38.36
C ILE A 406 -10.05 20.54 39.62
N GLU A 407 -9.42 21.72 39.69
CA GLU A 407 -9.72 22.74 40.68
C GLU A 407 -11.04 23.44 40.32
N GLU A 408 -12.07 23.17 41.12
CA GLU A 408 -13.40 23.76 41.04
C GLU A 408 -13.33 25.24 41.46
N GLN A 409 -13.23 26.16 40.49
CA GLN A 409 -13.45 27.59 40.73
C GLN A 409 -14.90 27.98 40.44
N SER A 410 -15.57 28.29 41.55
CA SER A 410 -16.86 28.95 41.72
C SER A 410 -17.02 30.20 40.85
N GLN A 411 -18.14 30.25 40.13
CA GLN A 411 -18.71 31.46 39.53
C GLN A 411 -19.09 32.48 40.62
N PRO A 412 -19.01 33.79 40.31
CA PRO A 412 -19.98 34.73 40.82
C PRO A 412 -20.76 35.41 39.68
N GLU A 413 -22.06 35.18 39.75
CA GLU A 413 -23.15 36.16 39.70
C GLU A 413 -23.05 37.39 38.76
N VAL A 414 -24.00 37.41 37.84
CA VAL A 414 -24.36 38.49 36.92
C VAL A 414 -24.91 39.69 37.70
N VAL A 415 -24.30 40.86 37.52
CA VAL A 415 -24.94 42.16 37.77
C VAL A 415 -24.69 43.09 36.58
N VAL A 416 -25.80 43.67 36.11
CA VAL A 416 -25.93 44.62 34.99
C VAL A 416 -25.87 46.06 35.54
N GLU A 417 -25.04 46.92 34.95
CA GLU A 417 -25.20 48.40 34.79
C GLU A 417 -23.97 48.93 34.03
N GLU A 418 -24.09 49.41 32.80
CA GLU A 418 -24.38 50.79 32.34
C GLU A 418 -23.20 51.78 32.40
N GLN A 419 -22.78 52.21 31.19
CA GLN A 419 -22.05 53.42 30.76
C GLN A 419 -20.93 54.03 31.64
N SER A 420 -19.73 54.19 31.06
CA SER A 420 -19.20 55.48 30.53
C SER A 420 -17.67 55.47 30.28
N GLN A 421 -17.25 56.52 29.60
CA GLN A 421 -15.99 56.86 28.90
C GLN A 421 -14.63 56.79 29.66
N PRO A 422 -13.48 57.00 28.94
CA PRO A 422 -12.17 56.44 29.29
C PRO A 422 -11.23 57.42 30.00
N GLU A 423 -10.25 56.89 30.75
CA GLU A 423 -9.05 57.61 31.16
C GLU A 423 -7.83 56.67 31.33
N ALA A 424 -6.91 56.78 30.36
CA ALA A 424 -5.47 57.04 30.47
C ALA A 424 -4.59 56.43 31.60
N VAL A 425 -3.46 55.87 31.12
CA VAL A 425 -2.08 55.79 31.69
C VAL A 425 -1.83 54.80 32.85
N GLN A 426 -1.01 53.77 32.61
CA GLN A 426 0.42 53.74 33.02
C GLN A 426 1.15 52.46 32.60
N GLU A 427 2.34 52.67 32.04
CA GLU A 427 3.37 51.67 31.78
C GLU A 427 3.82 51.00 33.07
N THR A 428 4.09 49.69 33.02
CA THR A 428 5.08 49.10 33.92
C THR A 428 5.83 48.01 33.16
N ILE A 429 7.08 48.34 32.85
CA ILE A 429 8.11 47.45 32.33
C ILE A 429 8.53 46.53 33.49
N VAL A 430 8.43 45.22 33.31
CA VAL A 430 9.15 44.25 34.13
C VAL A 430 9.98 43.37 33.20
N GLU A 431 11.28 43.52 33.37
CA GLU A 431 12.38 42.84 32.72
C GLU A 431 12.54 41.46 33.38
N GLU A 432 12.33 40.38 32.64
CA GLU A 432 12.61 39.02 33.13
C GLU A 432 13.73 38.35 32.32
N LYS A 433 14.65 37.80 33.08
CA LYS A 433 16.01 37.38 32.73
C LYS A 433 15.98 35.88 32.35
N PRO A 434 16.66 35.43 31.30
CA PRO A 434 16.59 34.03 30.87
C PRO A 434 17.41 33.13 31.80
N THR A 435 16.77 32.07 32.29
CA THR A 435 17.39 30.98 33.04
C THR A 435 17.88 29.92 32.04
N LEU A 436 19.18 29.58 32.11
CA LEU A 436 19.80 28.51 31.34
C LEU A 436 19.28 27.15 31.83
N GLU A 437 18.66 26.37 30.94
CA GLU A 437 18.49 24.93 31.10
C GLU A 437 19.73 24.21 30.55
N GLN A 438 20.28 23.32 31.38
CA GLN A 438 21.42 22.45 31.06
C GLN A 438 20.91 21.17 30.37
N GLU A 439 21.48 20.85 29.22
CA GLU A 439 21.28 19.57 28.53
C GLU A 439 21.90 18.41 29.34
N PRO A 440 21.22 17.25 29.47
CA PRO A 440 21.82 16.05 30.03
C PRO A 440 22.72 15.35 29.01
N GLN A 441 23.96 15.07 29.44
CA GLN A 441 24.93 14.23 28.73
C GLN A 441 24.45 12.77 28.73
N VAL A 442 24.27 12.19 27.54
CA VAL A 442 24.05 10.76 27.35
C VAL A 442 25.38 10.11 26.97
N THR A 443 25.93 9.34 27.90
CA THR A 443 27.06 8.42 27.68
C THR A 443 26.57 7.14 27.01
N PHE A 444 27.08 6.85 25.80
CA PHE A 444 26.96 5.54 25.15
C PHE A 444 28.13 4.65 25.59
N GLU A 445 27.84 3.52 26.23
CA GLU A 445 28.79 2.41 26.36
C GLU A 445 28.48 1.35 25.32
N ASP A 446 29.39 1.20 24.36
CA ASP A 446 29.47 0.08 23.42
C ASP A 446 29.88 -1.20 24.16
N GLN A 447 29.05 -2.25 24.08
CA GLN A 447 29.50 -3.62 24.32
C GLN A 447 29.23 -4.48 23.08
N LEU A 448 30.27 -4.62 22.27
CA LEU A 448 30.42 -5.63 21.23
C LEU A 448 30.54 -7.02 21.89
N PHE A 449 29.54 -7.88 21.70
CA PHE A 449 29.71 -9.32 21.86
C PHE A 449 30.05 -9.94 20.49
N VAL A 450 31.32 -10.27 20.32
CA VAL A 450 31.82 -11.15 19.25
C VAL A 450 31.66 -12.58 19.73
N GLN A 451 30.78 -13.35 19.11
CA GLN A 451 30.70 -14.80 19.33
C GLN A 451 31.48 -15.51 18.22
N GLU A 452 32.67 -15.97 18.60
CA GLU A 452 33.54 -16.87 17.85
C GLU A 452 32.84 -18.22 17.66
N VAL A 453 32.69 -18.67 16.42
CA VAL A 453 32.24 -20.02 16.08
C VAL A 453 33.43 -20.78 15.50
N GLU A 454 33.96 -21.71 16.27
CA GLU A 454 35.01 -22.65 15.82
C GLU A 454 34.45 -23.66 14.80
N PRO A 455 35.23 -24.05 13.77
CA PRO A 455 34.84 -25.10 12.84
C PRO A 455 35.29 -26.47 13.36
N VAL A 456 34.34 -27.37 13.62
CA VAL A 456 34.63 -28.79 13.87
C VAL A 456 34.77 -29.50 12.52
N ALA A 457 35.98 -29.98 12.26
CA ALA A 457 36.34 -30.81 11.13
C ALA A 457 36.19 -32.30 11.46
N ASN A 458 35.84 -33.07 10.41
CA ASN A 458 36.15 -34.48 10.15
C ASN A 458 35.74 -35.55 11.16
N GLU A 459 34.86 -36.45 10.70
CA GLU A 459 35.18 -37.88 10.79
C GLU A 459 34.67 -38.64 9.56
N GLN A 460 35.54 -39.53 9.09
CA GLN A 460 35.46 -40.30 7.85
C GLN A 460 34.88 -41.69 8.09
N LEU A 461 34.35 -42.26 6.99
CA LEU A 461 34.45 -43.67 6.60
C LEU A 461 33.74 -44.73 7.46
N PHE A 462 32.67 -45.32 6.91
CA PHE A 462 32.58 -46.77 6.74
C PHE A 462 31.78 -47.09 5.47
N ILE A 463 32.50 -47.50 4.42
CA ILE A 463 31.96 -48.24 3.28
C ILE A 463 32.15 -49.72 3.63
N GLN A 464 31.08 -50.51 3.60
CA GLN A 464 31.19 -51.97 3.52
C GLN A 464 30.47 -52.47 2.27
N ASP A 465 31.28 -53.16 1.47
CA ASP A 465 30.91 -53.96 0.32
C ASP A 465 29.79 -54.95 0.63
N ILE A 466 28.75 -54.99 -0.20
CA ILE A 466 27.99 -56.22 -0.42
C ILE A 466 27.94 -56.50 -1.92
N LYS A 467 28.46 -57.69 -2.23
CA LYS A 467 28.62 -58.29 -3.53
C LYS A 467 27.29 -58.68 -4.17
N GLU A 468 27.35 -58.70 -5.49
CA GLU A 468 26.48 -59.38 -6.44
C GLU A 468 25.97 -60.75 -5.95
N GLU A 469 24.67 -61.00 -6.14
CA GLU A 469 24.21 -62.35 -6.47
C GLU A 469 23.06 -62.31 -7.49
N LYS A 470 23.09 -63.32 -8.36
CA LYS A 470 22.43 -63.42 -9.65
C LYS A 470 21.02 -64.02 -9.56
N ASN A 471 20.27 -63.78 -10.64
CA ASN A 471 19.28 -64.68 -11.25
C ASN A 471 18.05 -65.08 -10.43
N GLY A 472 16.91 -64.48 -10.80
CA GLY A 472 15.58 -65.03 -10.54
C GLY A 472 14.66 -64.72 -11.72
N VAL A 473 14.58 -65.65 -12.67
CA VAL A 473 13.53 -65.67 -13.69
C VAL A 473 12.22 -66.01 -12.97
N SER A 474 11.25 -65.10 -12.96
CA SER A 474 9.88 -65.41 -12.54
C SER A 474 9.02 -65.60 -13.78
N ASP A 475 8.67 -66.86 -14.04
CA ASP A 475 7.65 -67.27 -15.00
C ASP A 475 6.31 -66.61 -14.66
N PHE A 476 5.82 -65.77 -15.58
CA PHE A 476 4.43 -65.32 -15.56
C PHE A 476 3.57 -66.41 -16.19
N VAL A 477 2.71 -67.03 -15.37
CA VAL A 477 1.64 -67.91 -15.85
C VAL A 477 0.48 -67.03 -16.31
N LEU A 478 0.26 -66.97 -17.62
CA LEU A 478 -0.98 -66.47 -18.22
C LEU A 478 -2.14 -67.39 -17.81
N ILE A 479 -3.08 -66.85 -17.03
CA ILE A 479 -4.38 -67.48 -16.82
C ILE A 479 -5.32 -66.96 -17.92
N ASP A 480 -5.71 -67.88 -18.80
CA ASP A 480 -6.65 -67.68 -19.90
C ASP A 480 -8.08 -67.64 -19.33
N HIS A 481 -8.72 -66.47 -19.34
CA HIS A 481 -10.10 -66.32 -18.85
C HIS A 481 -11.10 -66.74 -19.93
N LYS A 482 -11.58 -68.00 -19.84
CA LYS A 482 -12.83 -68.41 -20.47
C LYS A 482 -14.03 -67.87 -19.70
N GLU A 483 -14.98 -67.34 -20.47
CA GLU A 483 -16.34 -66.89 -20.16
C GLU A 483 -16.89 -67.30 -18.77
N ALA A 484 -16.96 -66.32 -17.86
CA ALA A 484 -17.70 -66.46 -16.61
C ALA A 484 -19.19 -66.19 -16.85
N LYS A 485 -20.02 -67.18 -16.51
CA LYS A 485 -21.48 -67.01 -16.36
C LYS A 485 -21.77 -66.02 -15.24
N LYS A 486 -22.76 -65.16 -15.48
CA LYS A 486 -23.37 -64.20 -14.55
C LYS A 486 -23.69 -64.88 -13.20
N PRO A 487 -23.15 -64.44 -12.05
CA PRO A 487 -23.56 -64.96 -10.75
C PRO A 487 -24.96 -64.42 -10.39
N GLU A 488 -25.78 -65.30 -9.83
CA GLU A 488 -27.02 -64.95 -9.14
C GLU A 488 -26.68 -64.10 -7.91
N THR A 489 -27.41 -62.99 -7.75
CA THR A 489 -27.25 -62.01 -6.67
C THR A 489 -27.65 -62.59 -5.31
N SER A 490 -26.78 -62.46 -4.29
CA SER A 490 -26.98 -63.00 -2.94
C SER A 490 -27.02 -61.94 -1.82
N ASP A 491 -28.15 -61.87 -1.13
CA ASP A 491 -28.44 -61.95 0.33
C ASP A 491 -27.56 -61.31 1.43
N PHE A 492 -26.81 -60.21 1.21
CA PHE A 492 -26.37 -59.34 2.33
C PHE A 492 -26.29 -57.86 1.88
N ALA A 493 -26.82 -56.92 2.67
CA ALA A 493 -26.65 -55.48 2.44
C ALA A 493 -25.68 -54.85 3.46
N VAL A 494 -24.48 -54.46 3.00
CA VAL A 494 -23.55 -53.61 3.77
C VAL A 494 -23.92 -52.15 3.49
N ARG A 495 -24.28 -51.39 4.54
CA ARG A 495 -24.53 -49.96 4.42
C ARG A 495 -23.47 -49.20 5.21
N VAL A 496 -22.55 -48.56 4.50
CA VAL A 496 -21.64 -47.58 5.08
C VAL A 496 -22.42 -46.27 5.19
N VAL A 497 -22.58 -45.77 6.41
CA VAL A 497 -23.14 -44.44 6.63
C VAL A 497 -22.00 -43.56 7.06
N GLU A 498 -21.52 -42.72 6.15
CA GLU A 498 -20.77 -41.54 6.54
C GLU A 498 -21.74 -40.60 7.27
N GLU A 499 -21.43 -40.30 8.54
CA GLU A 499 -22.22 -39.33 9.29
C GLU A 499 -21.99 -37.93 8.73
N LYS A 500 -22.85 -37.55 7.78
CA LYS A 500 -23.02 -36.14 7.41
C LYS A 500 -23.82 -35.48 8.53
N PRO A 501 -23.29 -34.43 9.19
CA PRO A 501 -24.04 -33.76 10.24
C PRO A 501 -25.37 -33.23 9.70
N ILE A 502 -26.40 -33.36 10.52
CA ILE A 502 -27.76 -32.87 10.27
C ILE A 502 -27.66 -31.38 9.92
N GLN A 503 -27.96 -31.03 8.67
CA GLN A 503 -28.22 -29.65 8.32
C GLN A 503 -29.51 -29.25 9.04
N ILE A 504 -29.38 -28.45 10.09
CA ILE A 504 -30.53 -27.78 10.71
C ILE A 504 -31.08 -26.84 9.64
N ILE A 505 -32.17 -27.26 9.01
CA ILE A 505 -32.96 -26.40 8.12
C ILE A 505 -33.65 -25.40 9.05
N ASP A 506 -33.11 -24.18 9.11
CA ASP A 506 -33.82 -23.06 9.70
C ASP A 506 -35.04 -22.77 8.81
N ASN A 507 -36.19 -23.22 9.30
CA ASN A 507 -37.49 -22.93 8.74
C ASN A 507 -37.77 -21.43 8.97
N LYS A 508 -37.66 -20.62 7.90
CA LYS A 508 -38.31 -19.31 7.84
C LYS A 508 -39.12 -19.18 6.56
N ASP A 509 -40.43 -19.28 6.76
CA ASP A 509 -41.45 -18.74 5.88
C ASP A 509 -41.17 -17.27 5.53
N LYS A 510 -41.14 -16.96 4.23
CA LYS A 510 -42.05 -15.98 3.61
C LYS A 510 -41.93 -15.91 2.09
N LYS A 511 -43.07 -16.23 1.43
CA LYS A 511 -43.67 -15.72 0.18
C LYS A 511 -42.76 -15.58 -1.06
N VAL A 512 -42.93 -16.46 -2.05
CA VAL A 512 -43.84 -16.33 -3.21
C VAL A 512 -43.61 -15.04 -3.99
N ASP A 513 -42.93 -15.16 -5.13
CA ASP A 513 -43.50 -14.68 -6.39
C ASP A 513 -43.15 -15.66 -7.52
N GLU A 514 -44.20 -15.98 -8.27
CA GLU A 514 -44.26 -16.92 -9.37
C GLU A 514 -43.57 -16.33 -10.61
N ASN A 515 -42.77 -17.13 -11.31
CA ASN A 515 -42.80 -17.22 -12.78
C ASN A 515 -42.04 -18.46 -13.24
N PHE A 516 -42.80 -19.55 -13.26
CA PHE A 516 -42.60 -20.70 -14.12
C PHE A 516 -42.63 -20.26 -15.59
N PHE A 517 -41.66 -20.66 -16.40
CA PHE A 517 -41.97 -21.41 -17.62
C PHE A 517 -40.79 -22.27 -18.08
N THR A 518 -41.19 -23.45 -18.53
CA THR A 518 -40.50 -24.72 -18.77
C THR A 518 -39.74 -24.77 -20.09
N GLY A 519 -38.76 -25.67 -20.20
CA GLY A 519 -38.33 -26.17 -21.51
C GLY A 519 -37.06 -27.03 -21.52
N LEU A 520 -37.22 -28.32 -21.20
CA LEU A 520 -36.24 -29.38 -21.49
C LEU A 520 -36.51 -30.00 -22.88
N ARG A 521 -35.44 -30.58 -23.46
CA ARG A 521 -35.30 -31.40 -24.71
C ARG A 521 -35.11 -30.61 -26.01
N GLY A 522 -34.21 -30.98 -26.91
CA GLY A 522 -33.30 -32.14 -26.99
C GLY A 522 -32.58 -32.11 -28.36
N ASP A 523 -31.47 -32.85 -28.43
CA ASP A 523 -30.74 -33.43 -29.56
C ASP A 523 -30.60 -32.71 -30.94
N GLU A 524 -29.34 -32.66 -31.38
CA GLU A 524 -28.77 -32.30 -32.70
C GLU A 524 -29.39 -33.02 -33.93
N PRO A 525 -28.92 -32.83 -35.20
CA PRO A 525 -28.08 -31.78 -35.82
C PRO A 525 -28.69 -31.24 -37.15
N VAL A 526 -27.96 -30.38 -37.87
CA VAL A 526 -27.79 -30.29 -39.35
C VAL A 526 -27.68 -28.85 -39.82
N ALA A 527 -26.62 -28.60 -40.59
CA ALA A 527 -26.27 -27.35 -41.26
C ALA A 527 -27.29 -26.93 -42.32
N LEU A 528 -27.53 -25.61 -42.44
CA LEU A 528 -27.58 -24.90 -43.73
C LEU A 528 -27.62 -23.39 -43.51
N GLU A 529 -27.00 -22.72 -44.47
CA GLU A 529 -26.74 -21.30 -44.60
C GLU A 529 -28.01 -20.43 -44.50
N SER A 530 -27.91 -19.29 -43.81
CA SER A 530 -28.48 -18.05 -44.31
C SER A 530 -27.87 -16.84 -43.59
N SER A 531 -27.32 -15.95 -44.39
CA SER A 531 -26.85 -14.62 -44.05
C SER A 531 -27.91 -13.79 -43.34
N GLU A 532 -27.53 -13.10 -42.28
CA GLU A 532 -28.11 -11.77 -42.01
C GLU A 532 -27.14 -10.89 -41.22
N THR A 533 -27.03 -9.67 -41.72
CA THR A 533 -26.18 -8.56 -41.32
C THR A 533 -26.56 -8.02 -39.95
N ALA A 534 -25.59 -7.91 -39.04
CA ALA A 534 -25.74 -7.16 -37.79
C ALA A 534 -24.58 -6.17 -37.62
N ASP A 535 -24.98 -4.92 -37.39
CA ASP A 535 -24.16 -3.72 -37.22
C ASP A 535 -23.03 -3.89 -36.19
N LYS A 536 -21.80 -3.60 -36.63
CA LYS A 536 -20.63 -3.47 -35.75
C LYS A 536 -20.55 -2.04 -35.22
N LEU A 537 -20.93 -1.85 -33.96
CA LEU A 537 -20.49 -0.71 -33.16
C LEU A 537 -18.96 -0.78 -32.95
N PRO A 538 -18.21 0.33 -33.13
CA PRO A 538 -16.77 0.31 -32.96
C PRO A 538 -16.38 0.20 -31.49
N ALA A 539 -15.72 -0.90 -31.13
CA ALA A 539 -15.09 -1.07 -29.83
C ALA A 539 -14.01 0.01 -29.63
N LYS A 540 -14.24 0.88 -28.65
CA LYS A 540 -13.31 1.92 -28.21
C LYS A 540 -12.07 1.27 -27.58
N LYS A 541 -11.02 1.10 -28.40
CA LYS A 541 -9.70 0.62 -27.99
C LYS A 541 -9.12 1.60 -26.95
N ARG A 542 -9.13 1.21 -25.66
CA ARG A 542 -8.46 1.95 -24.59
C ARG A 542 -6.96 2.00 -24.91
N ASN A 543 -6.44 3.20 -25.15
CA ASN A 543 -5.02 3.46 -25.36
C ASN A 543 -4.23 3.16 -24.08
N THR A 544 -3.84 1.90 -23.89
CA THR A 544 -2.94 1.44 -22.82
C THR A 544 -1.57 2.12 -22.86
N ALA A 545 -1.16 2.65 -24.02
CA ALA A 545 0.08 3.41 -24.18
C ALA A 545 0.15 4.68 -23.32
N GLY A 546 -0.99 5.35 -23.07
CA GLY A 546 -1.01 6.56 -22.24
C GLY A 546 -0.75 6.27 -20.76
N PHE A 547 -1.15 5.10 -20.27
CA PHE A 547 -0.95 4.70 -18.88
C PHE A 547 0.52 4.40 -18.59
N TYR A 548 1.22 3.70 -19.48
CA TYR A 548 2.65 3.42 -19.33
C TYR A 548 3.52 4.68 -19.43
N PHE A 549 3.12 5.66 -20.27
CA PHE A 549 3.81 6.94 -20.35
C PHE A 549 3.71 7.72 -19.03
N LEU A 550 2.53 7.69 -18.38
CA LEU A 550 2.28 8.38 -17.11
C LEU A 550 3.07 7.73 -15.96
N ILE A 551 3.17 6.40 -15.95
CA ILE A 551 4.03 5.66 -14.99
C ILE A 551 5.51 6.00 -15.20
N LEU A 552 5.99 6.03 -16.45
CA LEU A 552 7.38 6.39 -16.76
C LEU A 552 7.72 7.82 -16.30
N LEU A 553 6.80 8.77 -16.52
CA LEU A 553 6.96 10.15 -16.07
C LEU A 553 7.08 10.24 -14.54
N LEU A 554 6.26 9.48 -13.82
CA LEU A 554 6.25 9.46 -12.35
C LEU A 554 7.54 8.87 -11.78
N VAL A 555 8.09 7.83 -12.41
CA VAL A 555 9.40 7.25 -12.04
C VAL A 555 10.54 8.24 -12.27
N LEU A 556 10.51 9.02 -13.36
CA LEU A 556 11.54 10.05 -13.63
C LEU A 556 11.49 11.21 -12.62
N ILE A 557 10.30 11.61 -12.18
CA ILE A 557 10.13 12.65 -11.15
C ILE A 557 10.68 12.16 -9.81
N LEU A 558 10.36 10.92 -9.42
CA LEU A 558 10.90 10.29 -8.20
C LEU A 558 12.42 10.18 -8.23
N ALA A 559 13.01 9.78 -9.36
CA ALA A 559 14.46 9.74 -9.52
C ALA A 559 15.09 11.13 -9.38
N GLY A 560 14.46 12.17 -9.94
CA GLY A 560 14.91 13.56 -9.81
C GLY A 560 14.89 14.07 -8.38
N LEU A 561 13.81 13.79 -7.63
CA LEU A 561 13.70 14.15 -6.21
C LEU A 561 14.78 13.44 -5.37
N LEU A 562 15.01 12.15 -5.62
CA LEU A 562 16.01 11.38 -4.91
C LEU A 562 17.44 11.89 -5.17
N THR A 563 17.74 12.37 -6.39
CA THR A 563 19.03 13.02 -6.68
C THR A 563 19.18 14.37 -5.98
N LEU A 564 18.11 15.15 -5.82
CA LEU A 564 18.14 16.41 -5.09
C LEU A 564 18.38 16.19 -3.59
N ASP A 565 17.74 15.17 -3.01
CA ASP A 565 17.95 14.80 -1.60
C ASP A 565 19.39 14.36 -1.35
N ILE A 566 19.97 13.55 -2.23
CA ILE A 566 21.39 13.17 -2.15
C ILE A 566 22.30 14.41 -2.24
N LEU A 567 22.00 15.35 -3.13
CA LEU A 567 22.77 16.58 -3.27
C LEU A 567 22.68 17.45 -2.01
N ALA A 568 21.49 17.56 -1.41
CA ALA A 568 21.25 18.29 -0.18
C ALA A 568 21.97 17.65 1.01
N ILE A 569 21.98 16.31 1.10
CA ILE A 569 22.74 15.57 2.12
C ILE A 569 24.24 15.81 1.96
N ILE A 570 24.77 15.81 0.73
CA ILE A 570 26.19 16.10 0.47
C ILE A 570 26.55 17.55 0.87
N GLN A 571 25.63 18.50 0.67
CA GLN A 571 25.83 19.90 1.09
C GLN A 571 25.75 20.05 2.62
N LEU A 572 24.81 19.37 3.29
CA LEU A 572 24.64 19.38 4.75
C LEU A 572 25.76 18.64 5.49
N ALA A 573 26.32 17.58 4.90
CA ALA A 573 27.39 16.79 5.48
C ALA A 573 28.78 17.46 5.45
N GLY A 574 28.86 18.74 5.07
CA GLY A 574 30.08 19.54 5.20
C GLY A 574 31.12 19.30 4.10
N GLY A 575 30.79 19.68 2.86
CA GLY A 575 31.74 19.70 1.76
C GLY A 575 32.58 20.98 1.72
N PRO A 576 33.76 21.00 2.38
CA PRO A 576 34.93 21.56 1.69
C PRO A 576 36.22 20.72 1.85
N ILE A 577 36.15 19.40 2.13
CA ILE A 577 37.37 18.59 2.31
C ILE A 577 37.75 17.74 1.07
N PHE A 578 36.86 17.48 0.12
CA PHE A 578 37.11 16.46 -0.92
C PHE A 578 37.60 16.92 -2.30
N PHE A 579 37.66 18.22 -2.61
CA PHE A 579 38.19 18.70 -3.89
C PHE A 579 39.33 19.71 -3.71
N ASN A 580 40.48 19.21 -3.24
CA ASN A 580 41.74 19.95 -3.33
C ASN A 580 42.35 19.69 -4.71
N PHE A 581 41.97 20.50 -5.71
CA PHE A 581 42.70 20.56 -6.97
C PHE A 581 44.02 21.31 -6.71
N GLY A 582 45.13 20.57 -6.73
CA GLY A 582 46.48 21.10 -6.57
C GLY A 582 46.81 22.14 -7.64
N GLY A 583 47.45 23.22 -7.19
CA GLY A 583 48.20 24.15 -8.03
C GLY A 583 49.64 23.72 -8.25
#